data_AF-A0A5C8AI67-F1
#
_entry.id   AF-A0A5C8AI67-F1
#
_cell.length_a   1.000
_cell.length_b   1.000
_cell.length_c   1.000
_cell.angle_alpha   90.00
_cell.angle_beta   90.00
_cell.angle_gamma   90.00
#
_symmetry.space_group_name_H-M   'P 1'
#
loop_
_entity.id
_entity.type
_entity.pdbx_description
1 polymer ?
#
loop_
_entity_poly.entity_id
_entity_poly.type
_entity_poly.pdbx_seq_one_letter_code
_entity_poly.pdbx_strand_id
1 'polypeptide(L)'
;MTKKTLLTIVKTVLPLLLGVYLIWVFFANMAEDPKKLTAFYKAISEANYWWILLSVILGVVAYFSRSYRWKYVLEPLGYQTNFWNRYHAVMIGYLINLTIPRAGEASRSAMLYRSDGVPFSTSFGTIIAERAIDLIMLGSIAFLTAVLGYDDFFEIKTQIIEKFGGSTSNSTNDFPWKWVVYGVVAIAFAEITIKQEQISNSSKSNSDDS
;
A
#
# COMPACT_ATOMS: atom_id res chain seq x y z
N MET A 1 20.36 8.22 27.65
CA MET A 1 19.58 7.77 26.49
C MET A 1 19.34 8.97 25.57
N THR A 2 19.77 8.93 24.31
CA THR A 2 19.68 10.10 23.42
C THR A 2 18.23 10.34 22.97
N LYS A 3 17.82 11.60 22.75
CA LYS A 3 16.47 11.95 22.26
C LYS A 3 16.06 11.15 21.00
N LYS A 4 17.02 10.84 20.12
CA LYS A 4 16.81 10.00 18.93
C LYS A 4 16.39 8.57 19.28
N THR A 5 17.08 7.92 20.23
CA THR A 5 16.72 6.57 20.67
C THR A 5 15.31 6.53 21.29
N LEU A 6 14.96 7.54 22.08
CA LEU A 6 13.63 7.65 22.69
C LEU A 6 12.53 7.80 21.62
N LEU A 7 12.74 8.67 20.64
CA LEU A 7 11.82 8.84 19.52
C LEU A 7 11.66 7.56 18.69
N THR A 8 12.73 6.80 18.47
CA THR A 8 12.66 5.51 17.76
C THR A 8 11.86 4.47 18.54
N ILE A 9 12.10 4.34 19.85
CA ILE A 9 11.38 3.38 20.69
C ILE A 9 9.90 3.73 20.74
N VAL A 10 9.55 5.00 20.95
CA VAL A 10 8.13 5.43 20.95
C VAL A 10 7.46 5.11 19.61
N LYS A 11 8.12 5.37 18.47
CA LYS A 11 7.56 5.09 17.14
C LYS A 11 7.33 3.60 16.86
N THR A 12 8.04 2.70 17.54
CA THR A 12 7.90 1.24 17.35
C THR A 12 6.99 0.62 18.42
N VAL A 13 7.14 1.03 19.68
CA VAL A 13 6.40 0.46 20.81
C VAL A 13 4.96 0.97 20.87
N LEU A 14 4.71 2.23 20.50
CA LEU A 14 3.35 2.80 20.53
C LEU A 14 2.39 2.08 19.59
N PRO A 15 2.70 1.83 18.29
CA PRO A 15 1.82 1.04 17.43
C PRO A 15 1.65 -0.40 17.91
N LEU A 16 2.68 -0.99 18.51
CA LEU A 16 2.62 -2.36 19.02
C LEU A 16 1.70 -2.47 20.24
N LEU A 17 1.82 -1.54 21.19
CA LEU A 17 0.90 -1.43 22.33
C LEU A 17 -0.52 -1.13 21.88
N LEU A 18 -0.69 -0.23 20.91
CA LEU A 18 -2.00 0.05 20.32
C LEU A 18 -2.60 -1.22 19.68
N GLY A 19 -1.80 -1.99 18.94
CA GLY A 19 -2.23 -3.26 18.37
C GLY A 19 -2.68 -4.26 19.42
N VAL A 20 -1.89 -4.45 20.48
CA VAL A 20 -2.25 -5.32 21.62
C VAL A 20 -3.52 -4.83 22.31
N TYR A 21 -3.65 -3.52 22.54
CA TYR A 21 -4.83 -2.91 23.14
C TYR A 21 -6.08 -3.15 22.29
N LEU A 22 -6.00 -2.94 20.97
CA LEU A 22 -7.13 -3.17 20.06
C LEU A 22 -7.52 -4.65 20.00
N ILE A 23 -6.56 -5.57 20.00
CA ILE A 23 -6.83 -7.01 20.08
C ILE A 23 -7.52 -7.35 21.39
N TRP A 24 -7.03 -6.82 22.52
CA TRP A 24 -7.64 -7.04 23.82
C TRP A 24 -9.08 -6.50 23.87
N VAL A 25 -9.33 -5.27 23.41
CA VAL A 25 -10.68 -4.68 23.33
C VAL A 25 -11.59 -5.53 22.43
N PHE A 26 -11.09 -5.99 21.29
CA PHE A 26 -11.87 -6.84 20.38
C PHE A 26 -12.31 -8.14 21.05
N PHE A 27 -11.40 -8.86 21.70
CA PHE A 27 -11.72 -10.12 22.38
C PHE A 27 -12.53 -9.92 23.66
N ALA A 28 -12.27 -8.85 24.43
CA ALA A 28 -13.06 -8.49 25.60
C ALA A 28 -14.53 -8.24 25.23
N ASN A 29 -14.78 -7.44 24.19
CA ASN A 29 -16.13 -7.17 23.67
C ASN A 29 -16.85 -8.41 23.12
N MET A 30 -16.08 -9.44 22.71
CA MET A 30 -16.62 -10.70 22.22
C MET A 30 -16.90 -11.68 23.37
N ALA A 31 -16.14 -11.63 24.46
CA ALA A 31 -16.28 -12.49 25.63
C ALA A 31 -17.52 -12.14 26.49
N GLU A 32 -17.98 -10.89 26.44
CA GLU A 32 -19.19 -10.44 27.16
C GLU A 32 -20.49 -11.13 26.66
N ASP A 33 -20.50 -11.64 25.42
CA ASP A 33 -21.67 -12.32 24.85
C ASP A 33 -21.28 -13.71 24.28
N PRO A 34 -21.67 -14.82 24.95
CA PRO A 34 -21.40 -16.18 24.50
C PRO A 34 -21.89 -16.46 23.06
N LYS A 35 -22.93 -15.75 22.60
CA LYS A 35 -23.46 -15.89 21.24
C LYS A 35 -22.49 -15.38 20.18
N LYS A 36 -21.74 -14.30 20.45
CA LYS A 36 -20.74 -13.76 19.52
C LYS A 36 -19.57 -14.72 19.35
N LEU A 37 -19.10 -15.31 20.45
CA LEU A 37 -18.04 -16.31 20.42
C LEU A 37 -18.48 -17.56 19.66
N THR A 38 -19.70 -18.04 19.90
CA THR A 38 -20.27 -19.19 19.18
C THR A 38 -20.43 -18.90 17.69
N ALA A 39 -20.90 -17.70 17.33
CA ALA A 39 -21.03 -17.26 15.94
C ALA A 39 -19.67 -17.17 15.23
N PHE A 40 -18.62 -16.74 15.93
CA PHE A 40 -17.26 -16.68 15.39
C PHE A 40 -16.72 -18.09 15.05
N TYR A 41 -16.81 -19.04 15.98
CA TYR A 41 -16.39 -20.42 15.71
C TYR A 41 -17.22 -21.08 14.62
N LYS A 42 -18.54 -20.82 14.60
CA LYS A 42 -19.43 -21.29 13.53
C LYS A 42 -19.00 -20.73 12.17
N ALA A 43 -18.69 -19.44 12.08
CA ALA A 43 -18.23 -18.82 10.85
C ALA A 43 -16.91 -19.44 10.33
N ILE A 44 -15.98 -19.81 11.22
CA ILE A 44 -14.74 -20.51 10.84
C ILE A 44 -15.05 -21.95 10.37
N SER A 45 -15.94 -22.65 11.08
CA SER A 45 -16.32 -24.02 10.75
C SER A 45 -17.08 -24.13 9.42
N GLU A 46 -17.95 -23.17 9.12
CA GLU A 46 -18.78 -23.14 7.91
C GLU A 46 -18.09 -22.40 6.75
N ALA A 47 -16.92 -21.83 6.99
CA ALA A 47 -16.14 -21.16 5.94
C ALA A 47 -15.82 -22.14 4.82
N ASN A 48 -16.07 -21.72 3.58
CA ASN A 48 -15.73 -22.51 2.43
C ASN A 48 -14.21 -22.45 2.17
N TYR A 49 -13.50 -23.49 2.61
CA TYR A 49 -12.06 -23.64 2.48
C TYR A 49 -11.56 -23.61 1.02
N TRP A 50 -12.43 -23.83 0.02
CA TRP A 50 -12.07 -23.67 -1.38
C TRP A 50 -11.62 -22.24 -1.70
N TRP A 51 -12.33 -21.23 -1.18
CA TRP A 51 -11.95 -19.83 -1.39
C TRP A 51 -10.65 -19.48 -0.69
N ILE A 52 -10.38 -20.07 0.48
CA ILE A 52 -9.11 -19.91 1.19
C ILE A 52 -7.98 -20.48 0.33
N LEU A 53 -8.12 -21.72 -0.16
CA LEU A 53 -7.13 -22.35 -1.01
C LEU A 53 -6.89 -21.54 -2.30
N LEU A 54 -7.96 -21.10 -2.96
CA LEU A 54 -7.87 -20.27 -4.15
C LEU A 54 -7.12 -18.96 -3.88
N SER A 55 -7.39 -18.31 -2.74
CA SER A 55 -6.68 -17.08 -2.35
C SER A 55 -5.18 -17.32 -2.13
N VAL A 56 -4.81 -18.46 -1.55
CA VAL A 56 -3.41 -18.84 -1.33
C VAL A 56 -2.72 -19.06 -2.67
N ILE A 57 -3.34 -19.79 -3.60
CA ILE A 57 -2.81 -20.03 -4.94
C ILE A 57 -2.61 -18.70 -5.67
N LEU A 58 -3.61 -17.82 -5.66
CA LEU A 58 -3.52 -16.50 -6.28
C LEU A 58 -2.42 -15.64 -5.63
N GLY A 59 -2.25 -15.72 -4.31
CA GLY A 59 -1.18 -15.04 -3.59
C GLY A 59 0.21 -15.52 -4.02
N VAL A 60 0.39 -16.83 -4.18
CA VAL A 60 1.64 -17.42 -4.69
C VAL A 60 1.90 -16.97 -6.13
N VAL A 61 0.89 -17.00 -6.99
CA VAL A 61 0.98 -16.49 -8.37
C VAL A 61 1.34 -15.00 -8.40
N ALA A 62 0.80 -14.20 -7.49
CA ALA A 62 1.14 -12.78 -7.37
C ALA A 62 2.62 -12.56 -7.03
N TYR A 63 3.24 -13.43 -6.23
CA TYR A 63 4.69 -13.35 -5.97
C TYR A 63 5.55 -13.66 -7.19
N PHE A 64 5.14 -14.64 -8.01
CA PHE A 64 5.81 -14.89 -9.29
C PHE A 64 5.66 -13.71 -10.24
N SER A 65 4.44 -13.17 -10.39
CA SER A 65 4.17 -11.99 -11.21
C SER A 65 5.02 -10.79 -10.78
N ARG A 66 5.15 -10.56 -9.47
CA ARG A 66 5.98 -9.47 -8.94
C ARG A 66 7.46 -9.65 -9.28
N SER A 67 7.96 -10.87 -9.14
CA SER A 67 9.36 -11.21 -9.44
C SER A 67 9.65 -11.08 -10.94
N TYR A 68 8.66 -11.42 -11.77
CA TYR A 68 8.71 -11.22 -13.22
C TYR A 68 8.68 -9.74 -13.59
N ARG A 69 7.77 -8.94 -13.01
CA ARG A 69 7.69 -7.48 -13.23
C ARG A 69 9.02 -6.79 -12.95
N TRP A 70 9.73 -7.23 -11.91
CA TRP A 70 11.00 -6.62 -11.52
C TRP A 70 12.10 -6.78 -12.58
N LYS A 71 11.99 -7.78 -13.46
CA LYS A 71 12.85 -7.92 -14.66
C LYS A 71 12.80 -6.65 -15.53
N TYR A 72 11.59 -6.17 -15.84
CA TYR A 72 11.38 -5.02 -16.73
C TYR A 72 11.92 -3.71 -16.16
N VAL A 73 12.14 -3.64 -14.85
CA VAL A 73 12.73 -2.47 -14.20
C VAL A 73 14.28 -2.54 -14.24
N LEU A 74 14.85 -3.74 -14.31
CA LEU A 74 16.29 -3.98 -14.30
C LEU A 74 16.91 -4.08 -15.70
N GLU A 75 16.17 -4.59 -16.69
CA GLU A 75 16.63 -4.72 -18.07
C GLU A 75 17.06 -3.38 -18.71
N PRO A 76 16.29 -2.27 -18.58
CA PRO A 76 16.70 -0.97 -19.11
C PRO A 76 17.97 -0.41 -18.45
N LEU A 77 18.32 -0.92 -17.26
CA LEU A 77 19.53 -0.54 -16.53
C LEU A 77 20.75 -1.38 -16.93
N GLY A 78 20.60 -2.27 -17.93
CA GLY A 78 21.66 -3.13 -18.45
C GLY A 78 21.90 -4.43 -17.66
N TYR A 79 21.03 -4.74 -16.69
CA TYR A 79 21.20 -5.94 -15.84
C TYR A 79 20.27 -7.06 -16.27
N GLN A 80 20.86 -8.16 -16.74
CA GLN A 80 20.17 -9.41 -17.01
C GLN A 80 20.23 -10.31 -15.78
N THR A 81 19.12 -10.43 -15.06
CA THR A 81 19.06 -11.25 -13.84
C THR A 81 18.25 -12.53 -14.05
N ASN A 82 18.57 -13.59 -13.32
CA ASN A 82 17.80 -14.83 -13.38
C ASN A 82 16.44 -14.66 -12.66
N PHE A 83 15.39 -15.30 -13.17
CA PHE A 83 14.06 -15.27 -12.54
C PHE A 83 14.08 -15.81 -11.11
N TRP A 84 14.75 -16.95 -10.88
CA TRP A 84 14.79 -17.56 -9.56
C TRP A 84 15.54 -16.70 -8.54
N ASN A 85 16.60 -16.02 -8.95
CA ASN A 85 17.34 -15.09 -8.10
C ASN A 85 16.45 -13.91 -7.68
N ARG A 86 15.72 -13.29 -8.63
CA ARG A 86 14.73 -12.25 -8.34
C ARG A 86 13.63 -12.75 -7.40
N TYR A 87 13.10 -13.95 -7.65
CA TYR A 87 12.06 -14.55 -6.82
C TYR A 87 12.53 -14.78 -5.38
N HIS A 88 13.70 -15.39 -5.19
CA HIS A 88 14.26 -15.61 -3.85
C HIS A 88 14.56 -14.30 -3.13
N ALA A 89 15.08 -13.28 -3.84
CA ALA A 89 15.29 -11.96 -3.27
C ALA A 89 13.98 -11.33 -2.77
N VAL A 90 12.89 -11.45 -3.55
CA VAL A 90 11.56 -10.98 -3.15
C VAL A 90 11.03 -11.77 -1.93
N MET A 91 11.18 -13.09 -1.91
CA MET A 91 10.75 -13.94 -0.78
C MET A 91 11.49 -13.62 0.52
N ILE A 92 12.82 -13.42 0.45
CA ILE A 92 13.63 -13.01 1.60
C ILE A 92 13.21 -11.62 2.09
N GLY A 93 12.89 -10.72 1.17
CA GLY A 93 12.31 -9.41 1.49
C GLY A 93 11.01 -9.54 2.29
N TYR A 94 10.09 -10.39 1.85
CA TYR A 94 8.84 -10.64 2.58
C TYR A 94 9.09 -11.28 3.95
N LEU A 95 9.98 -12.28 4.04
CA LEU A 95 10.32 -12.93 5.30
C LEU A 95 10.90 -11.93 6.32
N ILE A 96 11.80 -11.05 5.89
CA ILE A 96 12.40 -10.03 6.75
C ILE A 96 11.38 -8.97 7.17
N ASN A 97 10.41 -8.63 6.31
CA ASN A 97 9.34 -7.71 6.68
C ASN A 97 8.44 -8.24 7.80
N LEU A 98 8.36 -9.58 7.99
CA LEU A 98 7.64 -10.17 9.12
C LEU A 98 8.37 -9.96 10.46
N THR A 99 9.69 -9.87 10.46
CA THR A 99 10.51 -9.75 11.67
C THR A 99 10.89 -8.32 11.98
N ILE A 100 11.35 -7.57 10.96
CA ILE A 100 11.79 -6.19 11.07
C ILE A 100 11.02 -5.35 10.05
N PRO A 101 10.09 -4.49 10.51
CA PRO A 101 9.32 -3.64 9.63
C PRO A 101 10.24 -2.81 8.72
N ARG A 102 9.96 -2.83 7.41
CA ARG A 102 10.63 -2.04 6.36
C ARG A 102 12.05 -2.49 6.00
N ALA A 103 12.65 -3.44 6.72
CA ALA A 103 13.98 -3.96 6.38
C ALA A 103 13.95 -4.89 5.15
N GLY A 104 12.78 -5.42 4.79
CA GLY A 104 12.61 -6.33 3.65
C GLY A 104 12.92 -5.70 2.28
N GLU A 105 12.78 -4.39 2.16
CA GLU A 105 13.10 -3.69 0.91
C GLU A 105 14.60 -3.58 0.70
N ALA A 106 15.37 -3.29 1.77
CA ALA A 106 16.83 -3.30 1.69
C ALA A 106 17.37 -4.71 1.48
N SER A 107 16.77 -5.73 2.12
CA SER A 107 17.27 -7.10 2.01
C SER A 107 17.13 -7.69 0.61
N ARG A 108 16.05 -7.37 -0.13
CA ARG A 108 15.90 -7.84 -1.52
C ARG A 108 17.00 -7.28 -2.43
N SER A 109 17.36 -6.00 -2.26
CA SER A 109 18.47 -5.37 -3.00
C SER A 109 19.82 -5.96 -2.63
N ALA A 110 20.05 -6.24 -1.34
CA ALA A 110 21.27 -6.89 -0.89
C ALA A 110 21.43 -8.31 -1.44
N MET A 111 20.32 -9.07 -1.53
CA MET A 111 20.34 -10.41 -2.14
C MET A 111 20.63 -10.35 -3.63
N LEU A 112 20.03 -9.42 -4.37
CA LEU A 112 20.25 -9.27 -5.81
C LEU A 112 21.69 -8.85 -6.15
N TYR A 113 22.30 -8.03 -5.29
CA TYR A 113 23.72 -7.71 -5.38
C TYR A 113 24.60 -8.96 -5.24
N ARG A 114 24.25 -9.87 -4.32
CA ARG A 114 25.00 -11.11 -4.10
C ARG A 114 24.77 -12.16 -5.21
N SER A 115 23.57 -12.23 -5.78
CA SER A 115 23.21 -13.26 -6.76
C SER A 115 23.58 -12.89 -8.19
N ASP A 116 23.26 -11.67 -8.62
CA ASP A 116 23.38 -11.24 -10.02
C ASP A 116 24.29 -10.00 -10.18
N GLY A 117 24.98 -9.57 -9.12
CA GLY A 117 25.95 -8.47 -9.17
C GLY A 117 25.35 -7.08 -9.37
N VAL A 118 24.02 -6.93 -9.28
CA VAL A 118 23.36 -5.62 -9.46
C VAL A 118 23.71 -4.71 -8.29
N PRO A 119 24.30 -3.52 -8.52
CA PRO A 119 24.65 -2.60 -7.45
C PRO A 119 23.47 -2.32 -6.52
N PHE A 120 23.73 -2.27 -5.22
CA PHE A 120 22.69 -2.04 -4.21
C PHE A 120 21.94 -0.74 -4.45
N SER A 121 22.65 0.36 -4.73
CA SER A 121 22.06 1.68 -4.99
C SER A 121 21.11 1.66 -6.19
N THR A 122 21.52 1.00 -7.28
CA THR A 122 20.72 0.84 -8.49
C THR A 122 19.45 0.04 -8.20
N SER A 123 19.60 -1.17 -7.67
CA SER A 123 18.45 -2.05 -7.38
C SER A 123 17.52 -1.44 -6.34
N PHE A 124 18.04 -0.84 -5.27
CA PHE A 124 17.27 -0.20 -4.20
C PHE A 124 16.52 1.05 -4.69
N GLY A 125 17.15 1.84 -5.56
CA GLY A 125 16.51 2.97 -6.24
C GLY A 125 15.28 2.54 -7.04
N THR A 126 15.35 1.40 -7.75
CA THR A 126 14.18 0.87 -8.47
C THR A 126 13.01 0.54 -7.56
N ILE A 127 13.27 0.06 -6.34
CA ILE A 127 12.23 -0.28 -5.36
C ILE A 127 11.54 1.00 -4.89
N ILE A 128 12.32 2.01 -4.51
CA ILE A 128 11.76 3.28 -4.02
C ILE A 128 10.94 3.95 -5.12
N ALA A 129 11.46 3.98 -6.36
CA ALA A 129 10.73 4.52 -7.51
C ALA A 129 9.42 3.76 -7.75
N GLU A 130 9.45 2.43 -7.71
CA GLU A 130 8.26 1.57 -7.77
C GLU A 130 7.24 1.96 -6.68
N ARG A 131 7.67 2.14 -5.42
CA ARG A 131 6.79 2.54 -4.32
C ARG A 131 6.21 3.92 -4.49
N ALA A 132 7.00 4.89 -4.94
CA ALA A 132 6.51 6.24 -5.19
C ALA A 132 5.41 6.23 -6.25
N ILE A 133 5.59 5.48 -7.33
CA ILE A 133 4.58 5.31 -8.38
C ILE A 133 3.34 4.59 -7.83
N ASP A 134 3.52 3.50 -7.08
CA ASP A 134 2.41 2.77 -6.45
C ASP A 134 1.59 3.68 -5.53
N LEU A 135 2.24 4.55 -4.73
CA LEU A 135 1.60 5.51 -3.84
C LEU A 135 0.86 6.63 -4.59
N ILE A 136 1.46 7.15 -5.66
CA ILE A 136 0.82 8.15 -6.52
C ILE A 136 -0.43 7.54 -7.17
N MET A 137 -0.32 6.32 -7.72
CA MET A 137 -1.46 5.63 -8.34
C MET A 137 -2.57 5.34 -7.33
N LEU A 138 -2.22 4.80 -6.16
CA LEU A 138 -3.19 4.56 -5.08
C LEU A 138 -3.84 5.86 -4.62
N GLY A 139 -3.06 6.92 -4.44
CA GLY A 139 -3.55 8.24 -4.06
C GLY A 139 -4.51 8.81 -5.11
N SER A 140 -4.17 8.74 -6.39
CA SER A 140 -5.01 9.20 -7.50
C SER A 140 -6.31 8.43 -7.60
N ILE A 141 -6.27 7.09 -7.47
CA ILE A 141 -7.48 6.26 -7.51
C ILE A 141 -8.35 6.53 -6.28
N ALA A 142 -7.78 6.53 -5.08
CA ALA A 142 -8.52 6.81 -3.85
C ALA A 142 -9.15 8.21 -3.89
N PHE A 143 -8.43 9.19 -4.42
CA PHE A 143 -8.93 10.54 -4.62
C PHE A 143 -10.08 10.57 -5.64
N LEU A 144 -9.92 9.93 -6.80
CA LEU A 144 -10.98 9.82 -7.81
C LEU A 144 -12.23 9.14 -7.22
N THR A 145 -12.06 8.05 -6.47
CA THR A 145 -13.15 7.37 -5.78
C THR A 145 -13.83 8.30 -4.78
N ALA A 146 -13.08 9.10 -4.01
CA ALA A 146 -13.66 10.07 -3.08
C ALA A 146 -14.42 11.20 -3.79
N VAL A 147 -13.97 11.62 -4.98
CA VAL A 147 -14.66 12.63 -5.80
C VAL A 147 -15.97 12.08 -6.35
N LEU A 148 -15.92 10.88 -6.95
CA LEU A 148 -17.08 10.26 -7.58
C LEU A 148 -18.11 9.79 -6.55
N GLY A 149 -17.65 9.23 -5.43
CA GLY A 149 -18.47 8.77 -4.32
C GLY A 149 -18.68 9.83 -3.23
N TYR A 150 -18.57 11.12 -3.56
CA TYR A 150 -18.68 12.20 -2.57
C TYR A 150 -20.02 12.11 -1.81
N ASP A 151 -21.12 11.91 -2.53
CA ASP A 151 -22.45 11.88 -1.91
C ASP A 151 -22.61 10.66 -1.00
N ASP A 152 -22.18 9.47 -1.46
CA ASP A 152 -22.17 8.24 -0.65
C ASP A 152 -21.28 8.35 0.59
N PHE A 153 -20.14 9.03 0.48
CA PHE A 153 -19.20 9.23 1.59
C PHE A 153 -19.82 10.07 2.71
N PHE A 154 -20.52 11.15 2.37
CA PHE A 154 -21.20 11.98 3.36
C PHE A 154 -22.39 11.27 4.00
N GLU A 155 -23.09 10.43 3.24
CA GLU A 155 -24.16 9.59 3.78
C GLU A 155 -23.63 8.52 4.76
N ILE A 156 -22.53 7.84 4.43
CA ILE A 156 -21.89 6.88 5.33
C ILE A 156 -21.40 7.59 6.61
N LYS A 157 -20.84 8.80 6.47
CA LYS A 157 -20.37 9.59 7.61
C LYS A 157 -21.51 9.96 8.56
N THR A 158 -22.66 10.41 8.04
CA THR A 158 -23.82 10.74 8.88
C THR A 158 -24.37 9.51 9.58
N GLN A 159 -24.46 8.37 8.88
CA GLN A 159 -24.88 7.09 9.48
C GLN A 159 -23.94 6.62 10.60
N ILE A 160 -22.61 6.79 10.44
CA ILE A 160 -21.63 6.45 11.48
C ILE A 160 -21.82 7.37 12.69
N ILE A 161 -21.88 8.69 12.49
CA ILE A 161 -22.02 9.66 13.59
C ILE A 161 -23.32 9.41 14.38
N GLU A 162 -24.41 9.12 13.70
CA GLU A 162 -25.71 8.82 14.31
C GLU A 162 -25.67 7.49 15.10
N LYS A 163 -25.08 6.42 14.52
CA LYS A 163 -24.93 5.12 15.21
C LYS A 163 -23.99 5.17 16.41
N PHE A 164 -23.02 6.09 16.43
CA PHE A 164 -22.07 6.28 17.53
C PHE A 164 -22.42 7.46 18.46
N GLY A 165 -23.64 8.02 18.36
CA GLY A 165 -24.22 8.93 19.36
C GLY A 165 -23.90 10.42 19.22
N GLY A 166 -23.40 10.88 18.07
CA GLY A 166 -23.21 12.31 17.80
C GLY A 166 -24.49 12.95 17.23
N SER A 167 -24.98 14.04 17.84
CA SER A 167 -26.10 14.82 17.28
C SER A 167 -25.64 15.65 16.08
N THR A 168 -26.18 15.34 14.89
CA THR A 168 -25.92 16.09 13.65
C THR A 168 -26.85 17.31 13.58
N SER A 169 -26.31 18.52 13.83
CA SER A 169 -27.04 19.77 13.58
C SER A 169 -26.91 20.15 12.10
N ASN A 170 -28.05 20.21 11.40
CA ASN A 170 -28.13 20.60 9.99
C ASN A 170 -27.89 22.11 9.85
N SER A 171 -26.64 22.53 9.62
CA SER A 171 -26.33 23.89 9.16
C SER A 171 -26.28 23.92 7.63
N THR A 172 -27.18 24.72 7.05
CA THR A 172 -27.50 24.84 5.62
C THR A 172 -26.46 25.59 4.76
N ASN A 173 -25.25 25.81 5.27
CA ASN A 173 -24.15 26.44 4.52
C ASN A 173 -22.91 25.52 4.53
N ASP A 174 -23.08 24.30 4.03
CA ASP A 174 -21.95 23.39 3.84
C ASP A 174 -20.99 24.02 2.82
N PHE A 175 -19.75 24.25 3.27
CA PHE A 175 -18.68 24.78 2.43
C PHE A 175 -18.58 23.95 1.13
N PRO A 176 -18.36 24.57 -0.04
CA PRO A 176 -18.44 23.92 -1.36
C PRO A 176 -17.28 22.95 -1.64
N TRP A 177 -17.12 21.94 -0.79
CA TRP A 177 -16.02 20.99 -0.82
C TRP A 177 -15.98 20.21 -2.14
N LYS A 178 -17.14 20.02 -2.79
CA LYS A 178 -17.26 19.49 -4.16
C LYS A 178 -16.37 20.26 -5.16
N TRP A 179 -16.45 21.59 -5.15
CA TRP A 179 -15.70 22.43 -6.10
C TRP A 179 -14.20 22.48 -5.79
N VAL A 180 -13.82 22.45 -4.51
CA VAL A 180 -12.41 22.35 -4.09
C VAL A 180 -11.81 21.02 -4.55
N VAL A 181 -12.54 19.92 -4.35
CA VAL A 181 -12.13 18.58 -4.77
C VAL A 181 -12.00 18.49 -6.30
N TYR A 182 -12.99 18.97 -7.08
CA TYR A 182 -12.88 19.01 -8.54
C TYR A 182 -11.71 19.88 -9.03
N GLY A 183 -11.44 21.01 -8.36
CA GLY A 183 -10.29 21.87 -8.67
C GLY A 183 -8.96 21.16 -8.50
N VAL A 184 -8.78 20.41 -7.40
CA VAL A 184 -7.56 19.61 -7.16
C VAL A 184 -7.42 18.47 -8.18
N VAL A 185 -8.52 17.83 -8.61
CA VAL A 185 -8.50 16.83 -9.70
C VAL A 185 -8.01 17.43 -11.00
N ALA A 186 -8.56 18.57 -11.41
CA ALA A 186 -8.19 19.22 -12.66
C ALA A 186 -6.71 19.59 -12.69
N ILE A 187 -6.16 20.08 -11.57
CA ILE A 187 -4.74 20.43 -11.43
C ILE A 187 -3.87 19.18 -11.49
N ALA A 188 -4.19 18.13 -10.73
CA ALA A 188 -3.41 16.88 -10.73
C ALA A 188 -3.43 16.21 -12.11
N PHE A 189 -4.57 16.22 -12.80
CA PHE A 189 -4.68 15.67 -14.15
C PHE A 189 -3.84 16.48 -15.14
N ALA A 190 -3.89 17.82 -15.07
CA ALA A 190 -3.06 18.71 -15.90
C ALA A 190 -1.56 18.50 -15.67
N GLU A 191 -1.11 18.31 -14.42
CA GLU A 191 0.29 18.02 -14.10
C GLU A 191 0.75 16.69 -14.71
N ILE A 192 -0.11 15.67 -14.71
CA ILE A 192 0.20 14.37 -15.31
C ILE A 192 0.30 14.46 -16.83
N THR A 193 -0.63 15.15 -17.51
CA THR A 193 -0.57 15.33 -18.97
C THR A 193 0.65 16.15 -19.39
N ILE A 194 0.96 17.25 -18.70
CA ILE A 194 2.15 18.06 -19.00
C ILE A 194 3.44 17.25 -18.85
N LYS A 195 3.52 16.41 -17.81
CA LYS A 195 4.72 15.59 -17.57
C LYS A 195 4.91 14.49 -18.63
N GLN A 196 3.81 13.89 -19.10
CA GLN A 196 3.84 12.94 -20.23
C GLN A 196 4.31 13.61 -21.53
N GLU A 197 3.87 14.85 -21.77
CA GLU A 197 4.23 15.62 -22.96
C GLU A 197 5.72 16.01 -22.97
N GLN A 198 6.28 16.38 -21.81
CA GLN A 198 7.71 16.65 -21.67
C GLN A 198 8.58 15.40 -21.89
N ILE A 199 8.15 14.24 -21.37
CA ILE A 199 8.87 12.97 -21.56
C ILE A 199 8.84 12.56 -23.04
N SER A 200 7.70 12.72 -23.72
CA SER A 200 7.58 12.44 -25.15
C SER A 200 8.45 13.38 -25.99
N ASN A 201 8.44 14.68 -25.72
CA ASN A 201 9.23 15.66 -26.48
C ASN A 201 10.74 15.50 -26.25
N SER A 202 11.17 15.16 -25.03
CA SER A 202 12.57 14.85 -24.73
C SER A 202 13.07 13.59 -25.45
N SER A 203 12.19 12.60 -25.69
CA SER A 203 12.56 11.40 -26.45
C SER A 203 12.70 11.63 -27.96
N LYS A 204 11.91 12.56 -28.54
CA LYS A 204 11.99 12.92 -29.96
C LYS A 204 13.21 13.78 -30.30
N SER A 205 13.56 14.72 -29.42
CA SER A 205 14.76 15.55 -29.58
C SER A 205 16.05 14.72 -29.61
N ASN A 206 16.11 13.60 -28.90
CA ASN A 206 17.29 12.73 -28.87
C ASN A 206 17.39 11.76 -30.06
N SER A 207 16.32 11.61 -30.85
CA SER A 207 16.34 10.77 -32.07
C SER A 207 16.64 11.54 -33.35
N ASP A 208 16.52 12.87 -33.32
CA ASP A 208 16.80 13.73 -34.49
C ASP A 208 18.29 14.19 -34.56
N ASP A 209 19.04 14.02 -33.46
CA ASP A 209 20.47 14.37 -33.34
C ASP A 209 21.43 13.16 -33.57
N SER A 210 20.90 12.00 -33.99
CA SER A 210 21.65 10.75 -34.25
C SER A 210 21.46 10.26 -35.68
#